data_AF-A0A8H7LVV2-F1
#
_entry.id   AF-A0A8H7LVV2-F1
#
_cell.length_a   1.000
_cell.length_b   1.000
_cell.length_c   1.000
_cell.angle_alpha   90.00
_cell.angle_beta   90.00
_cell.angle_gamma   90.00
#
_symmetry.space_group_name_H-M   'P 1'
#
loop_
_entity.id
_entity.type
_entity.pdbx_description
1 polymer ?
#
loop_
_entity_poly.entity_id
_entity_poly.type
_entity_poly.pdbx_seq_one_letter_code
_entity_poly.pdbx_strand_id
1 'polypeptide(L)'
;MVLRISLRTLHTRPFVLHLALIARLLSCSSLLETEVRTTFSTTPTFSHPLSKGLLVYYLQRGDGDVANGGPGLKAFPEGLKMISGNPRSRSKKFAAETGSQDELRERATKWACLRYTGGQTGYEGYGFPTTDCEAGFQARLHLPSCWDGKNVDSPDHVSHVAYLDRLDNGRCPSTHPVPFIHLFYEVTWDVHDFADRWTEADGWPFVWSTGDATGYSWHGDFQNGWDTQVLQTAIDTCNNPNDDTGSGVIEACKALVLQDDAVSKTCKAVPELTETIGGQLTKLPGCNPIQPGPGDATLYSDESCPF
;
A
#
# COMPACT_ATOMS: atom_id res chain seq x y z
N MET A 1 -21.49 3.21 -24.07
CA MET A 1 -21.98 3.53 -22.72
C MET A 1 -20.89 3.06 -21.76
N VAL A 2 -20.49 3.93 -20.83
CA VAL A 2 -19.07 4.28 -20.55
C VAL A 2 -18.21 3.14 -19.99
N LEU A 3 -17.21 2.78 -20.79
CA LEU A 3 -16.03 1.96 -20.51
C LEU A 3 -14.94 2.88 -19.95
N ARG A 4 -14.45 2.66 -18.74
CA ARG A 4 -13.30 3.40 -18.16
C ARG A 4 -12.12 2.45 -18.00
N ILE A 5 -11.44 2.22 -19.12
CA ILE A 5 -10.10 1.61 -19.16
C ILE A 5 -9.11 2.73 -18.79
N SER A 6 -8.39 2.57 -17.68
CA SER A 6 -7.28 3.45 -17.33
C SER A 6 -5.99 2.92 -17.95
N LEU A 7 -5.84 3.12 -19.27
CA LEU A 7 -4.55 3.08 -19.95
C LEU A 7 -4.01 4.52 -19.99
N ARG A 8 -3.06 4.85 -19.11
CA ARG A 8 -2.15 5.97 -19.36
C ARG A 8 -0.83 5.39 -19.84
N THR A 9 -0.58 5.58 -21.12
CA THR A 9 0.72 5.44 -21.77
C THR A 9 1.78 6.26 -21.01
N LEU A 10 2.66 5.58 -20.28
CA LEU A 10 3.93 6.15 -19.83
C LEU A 10 4.90 6.06 -21.01
N HIS A 11 5.03 7.15 -21.77
CA HIS A 11 6.11 7.30 -22.75
C HIS A 11 7.30 8.00 -22.09
N THR A 12 8.40 7.24 -21.99
CA THR A 12 9.84 7.60 -22.12
C THR A 12 10.73 6.99 -21.03
N ARG A 13 11.04 5.69 -21.19
CA ARG A 13 12.38 5.06 -21.02
C ARG A 13 12.23 3.55 -21.31
N PRO A 14 13.17 2.92 -22.05
CA PRO A 14 13.08 1.50 -22.35
C PRO A 14 13.51 0.74 -21.10
N PHE A 15 12.70 -0.15 -20.54
CA PHE A 15 13.09 -1.36 -19.79
C PHE A 15 11.82 -1.99 -19.17
N VAL A 16 11.49 -3.19 -19.68
CA VAL A 16 10.62 -4.25 -19.10
C VAL A 16 9.25 -3.80 -18.56
N LEU A 17 8.21 -4.13 -19.34
CA LEU A 17 6.80 -4.04 -18.97
C LEU A 17 6.57 -4.95 -17.75
N HIS A 18 6.43 -4.37 -16.55
CA HIS A 18 6.18 -5.12 -15.33
C HIS A 18 4.69 -5.45 -15.21
N LEU A 19 4.38 -6.74 -15.04
CA LEU A 19 3.05 -7.27 -14.82
C LEU A 19 2.42 -6.66 -13.55
N ALA A 20 1.42 -5.80 -13.72
CA ALA A 20 0.55 -5.36 -12.65
C ALA A 20 -0.66 -6.30 -12.57
N LEU A 21 -0.58 -7.37 -11.77
CA LEU A 21 -1.78 -8.13 -11.45
C LEU A 21 -2.63 -7.28 -10.49
N ILE A 22 -3.58 -6.52 -11.04
CA ILE A 22 -4.60 -5.85 -10.23
C ILE A 22 -5.52 -6.96 -9.72
N ALA A 23 -5.48 -7.24 -8.42
CA ALA A 23 -6.40 -8.19 -7.80
C ALA A 23 -7.83 -7.62 -7.81
N ARG A 24 -8.48 -7.74 -8.95
CA ARG A 24 -9.92 -7.92 -9.03
C ARG A 24 -10.05 -9.37 -9.34
N LEU A 25 -10.08 -10.28 -8.35
CA LEU A 25 -10.66 -11.62 -8.49
C LEU A 25 -10.51 -12.66 -7.38
N LEU A 26 -11.58 -13.48 -7.36
CA LEU A 26 -11.88 -14.74 -6.67
C LEU A 26 -12.28 -14.53 -5.21
N SER A 27 -13.34 -15.24 -4.82
CA SER A 27 -14.18 -15.04 -3.64
C SER A 27 -13.46 -14.41 -2.43
N CYS A 28 -13.50 -13.07 -2.32
CA CYS A 28 -12.96 -12.33 -1.19
C CYS A 28 -11.55 -12.81 -0.73
N SER A 29 -10.72 -13.24 -1.69
CA SER A 29 -9.46 -13.98 -1.45
C SER A 29 -8.31 -13.13 -0.91
N SER A 30 -8.58 -11.90 -0.48
CA SER A 30 -7.65 -11.13 0.34
C SER A 30 -8.49 -10.14 1.14
N LEU A 31 -8.61 -10.38 2.45
CA LEU A 31 -9.07 -9.37 3.38
C LEU A 31 -7.89 -8.40 3.55
N LEU A 32 -7.92 -7.32 2.78
CA LEU A 32 -7.05 -6.19 3.01
C LEU A 32 -7.81 -5.19 3.88
N GLU A 33 -7.57 -5.21 5.18
CA GLU A 33 -7.95 -4.10 6.05
C GLU A 33 -6.95 -2.96 5.81
N THR A 34 -7.11 -2.25 4.70
CA THR A 34 -6.52 -0.91 4.57
C THR A 34 -7.49 0.07 5.22
N GLU A 35 -7.46 0.14 6.55
CA GLU A 35 -8.21 1.18 7.26
C GLU A 35 -7.43 2.50 7.26
N VAL A 36 -7.24 3.00 6.05
CA VAL A 36 -6.40 4.16 5.83
C VAL A 36 -7.31 5.27 5.41
N ARG A 37 -7.58 6.11 6.40
CA ARG A 37 -8.40 7.27 6.25
C ARG A 37 -7.51 8.49 6.45
N THR A 38 -7.15 9.13 5.34
CA THR A 38 -6.78 10.55 5.39
C THR A 38 -7.98 11.29 5.95
N THR A 39 -7.71 12.29 6.78
CA THR A 39 -8.76 13.11 7.35
C THR A 39 -8.35 14.57 7.26
N PHE A 40 -9.15 15.35 6.53
CA PHE A 40 -9.02 16.79 6.46
C PHE A 40 -9.45 17.40 7.79
N SER A 41 -8.58 18.21 8.39
CA SER A 41 -8.84 18.89 9.65
C SER A 41 -9.17 20.37 9.39
N THR A 42 -10.42 20.76 9.65
CA THR A 42 -10.78 22.16 9.87
C THR A 42 -11.27 22.27 11.29
N THR A 43 -10.51 22.90 12.17
CA THR A 43 -10.88 23.08 13.59
C THR A 43 -12.36 23.54 13.69
N PRO A 44 -13.27 22.79 14.32
CA PRO A 44 -13.07 21.66 15.25
C PRO A 44 -13.49 20.28 14.71
N THR A 45 -13.45 20.06 13.40
CA THR A 45 -14.04 18.88 12.75
C THR A 45 -13.17 18.25 11.68
N PHE A 46 -13.38 16.94 11.54
CA PHE A 46 -12.66 16.03 10.67
C PHE A 46 -13.58 15.54 9.56
N SER A 47 -13.10 15.54 8.32
CA SER A 47 -13.83 15.00 7.16
C SER A 47 -12.91 14.19 6.26
N HIS A 48 -13.42 13.12 5.66
CA HIS A 48 -12.61 12.24 4.81
C HIS A 48 -12.60 12.73 3.37
N PRO A 49 -11.44 12.85 2.71
CA PRO A 49 -11.40 13.04 1.28
C PRO A 49 -11.84 11.75 0.58
N LEU A 50 -12.39 11.91 -0.62
CA LEU A 50 -12.79 10.76 -1.43
C LEU A 50 -11.54 9.98 -1.84
N SER A 51 -11.56 8.67 -1.59
CA SER A 51 -10.55 7.77 -2.14
C SER A 51 -10.83 7.54 -3.63
N LYS A 52 -9.81 7.73 -4.46
CA LYS A 52 -9.81 7.35 -5.88
C LYS A 52 -9.60 5.84 -6.08
N GLY A 53 -9.39 5.10 -5.01
CA GLY A 53 -9.27 3.64 -4.98
C GLY A 53 -7.92 3.17 -4.45
N LEU A 54 -7.88 1.87 -4.15
CA LEU A 54 -6.69 1.09 -3.85
C LEU A 54 -6.38 0.21 -5.07
N LEU A 55 -5.10 0.17 -5.44
CA LEU A 55 -4.54 -0.79 -6.37
C LEU A 55 -3.57 -1.69 -5.60
N VAL A 56 -3.84 -2.98 -5.64
CA VAL A 56 -2.95 -4.00 -5.11
C VAL A 56 -2.29 -4.70 -6.29
N TYR A 57 -0.96 -4.66 -6.30
CA TYR A 57 -0.14 -5.24 -7.34
C TYR A 57 0.53 -6.51 -6.82
N TYR A 58 0.43 -7.60 -7.58
CA TYR A 58 1.26 -8.78 -7.42
C TYR A 58 2.28 -8.78 -8.57
N LEU A 59 3.52 -8.43 -8.24
CA LEU A 59 4.58 -8.18 -9.21
C LEU A 59 5.63 -9.29 -9.17
N GLN A 60 6.00 -9.82 -10.33
CA GLN A 60 7.14 -10.74 -10.44
C GLN A 60 8.44 -9.91 -10.39
N ARG A 61 9.07 -9.88 -9.21
CA ARG A 61 10.21 -9.02 -8.89
C ARG A 61 11.31 -9.79 -8.19
N GLY A 62 12.51 -9.23 -8.27
CA GLY A 62 13.69 -9.74 -7.57
C GLY A 62 14.36 -10.93 -8.23
N ASP A 63 15.52 -11.26 -7.71
CA ASP A 63 16.42 -12.29 -8.25
C ASP A 63 15.85 -13.71 -8.01
N GLY A 64 14.78 -13.82 -7.23
CA GLY A 64 14.04 -15.06 -7.00
C GLY A 64 13.21 -15.52 -8.20
N ASP A 65 12.87 -14.60 -9.12
CA ASP A 65 12.04 -14.88 -10.28
C ASP A 65 12.75 -15.76 -11.33
N VAL A 66 12.03 -16.70 -11.94
CA VAL A 66 12.55 -17.57 -13.01
C VAL A 66 13.02 -16.75 -14.22
N ALA A 67 12.36 -15.63 -14.52
CA ALA A 67 12.76 -14.74 -15.60
C ALA A 67 14.15 -14.10 -15.35
N ASN A 68 14.55 -14.00 -14.08
CA ASN A 68 15.86 -13.49 -13.66
C ASN A 68 16.86 -14.62 -13.36
N GLY A 69 16.53 -15.88 -13.68
CA GLY A 69 17.37 -17.05 -13.42
C GLY A 69 17.30 -17.58 -11.97
N GLY A 70 16.31 -17.14 -11.19
CA GLY A 70 16.06 -17.57 -9.83
C GLY A 70 15.33 -18.92 -9.70
N PRO A 71 15.11 -19.40 -8.46
CA PRO A 71 14.42 -20.65 -8.17
C PRO A 71 12.89 -20.62 -8.40
N GLY A 72 12.33 -19.44 -8.72
CA GLY A 72 10.91 -19.19 -8.89
C GLY A 72 10.24 -18.65 -7.63
N LEU A 73 9.38 -17.65 -7.82
CA LEU A 73 8.62 -17.00 -6.76
C LEU A 73 7.57 -17.96 -6.18
N LYS A 74 7.27 -17.80 -4.89
CA LYS A 74 6.28 -18.60 -4.18
C LYS A 74 5.02 -17.79 -3.89
N ALA A 75 3.88 -18.47 -3.97
CA ALA A 75 2.64 -18.01 -3.38
C ALA A 75 2.78 -17.93 -1.85
N PHE A 76 1.95 -17.08 -1.24
CA PHE A 76 1.90 -16.96 0.21
C PHE A 76 1.30 -18.24 0.83
N PRO A 77 1.87 -18.77 1.92
CA PRO A 77 1.26 -19.89 2.63
C PRO A 77 -0.05 -19.47 3.30
N GLU A 78 -0.93 -20.45 3.55
CA GLU A 78 -2.18 -20.21 4.27
C GLU A 78 -1.91 -19.62 5.67
N GLY A 79 -2.69 -18.61 6.04
CA GLY A 79 -2.55 -17.93 7.32
C GLY A 79 -1.38 -16.95 7.40
N LEU A 80 -0.64 -16.70 6.31
CA LEU A 80 0.42 -15.68 6.30
C LEU A 80 -0.15 -14.32 6.68
N LYS A 81 0.47 -13.66 7.67
CA LYS A 81 0.16 -12.28 8.08
C LYS A 81 1.42 -11.46 8.13
N MET A 82 1.42 -10.26 7.58
CA MET A 82 2.58 -9.36 7.68
C MET A 82 2.18 -7.88 7.65
N ILE A 83 3.02 -7.04 8.26
CA ILE A 83 2.86 -5.59 8.28
C ILE A 83 4.07 -4.91 7.64
N SER A 84 3.83 -3.85 6.86
CA SER A 84 4.85 -2.91 6.39
C SER A 84 4.58 -1.51 6.93
N GLY A 85 5.64 -0.73 7.12
CA GLY A 85 5.56 0.60 7.74
C GLY A 85 5.43 0.55 9.27
N ASN A 86 4.99 1.65 9.88
CA ASN A 86 4.84 1.76 11.33
C ASN A 86 3.81 2.83 11.72
N PRO A 87 2.64 2.47 12.30
CA PRO A 87 1.59 3.44 12.68
C PRO A 87 2.01 4.45 13.75
N ARG A 88 3.12 4.20 14.46
CA ARG A 88 3.62 5.09 15.51
C ARG A 88 4.59 6.14 14.99
N SER A 89 5.14 5.97 13.79
CA SER A 89 6.20 6.87 13.32
C SER A 89 5.68 8.30 13.12
N ARG A 90 6.52 9.28 13.46
CA ARG A 90 6.26 10.73 13.24
C ARG A 90 7.43 11.46 12.60
N SER A 91 8.53 10.76 12.32
CA SER A 91 9.69 11.35 11.67
C SER A 91 10.49 10.29 10.93
N LYS A 92 11.38 10.74 10.06
CA LYS A 92 12.45 9.91 9.52
C LYS A 92 13.41 9.49 10.65
N LYS A 93 13.79 8.22 10.69
CA LYS A 93 14.68 7.64 11.70
C LYS A 93 15.98 7.12 11.10
N PHE A 94 15.96 6.70 9.83
CA PHE A 94 17.11 6.06 9.20
C PHE A 94 17.68 6.92 8.08
N ALA A 95 19.01 6.90 7.93
CA ALA A 95 19.62 7.43 6.71
C ALA A 95 19.18 6.56 5.53
N ALA A 96 18.87 7.19 4.39
CA ALA A 96 18.43 6.43 3.22
C ALA A 96 19.57 5.54 2.71
N GLU A 97 19.21 4.39 2.13
CA GLU A 97 20.12 3.48 1.44
C GLU A 97 21.16 2.81 2.35
N THR A 98 20.91 2.73 3.65
CA THR A 98 21.75 1.92 4.56
C THR A 98 21.55 0.42 4.37
N GLY A 99 20.39 0.00 3.83
CA GLY A 99 20.10 -1.39 3.49
C GLY A 99 19.74 -2.28 4.68
N SER A 100 19.59 -1.72 5.89
CA SER A 100 19.03 -2.46 7.02
C SER A 100 17.54 -2.72 6.79
N GLN A 101 16.99 -3.78 7.40
CA GLN A 101 15.56 -4.10 7.26
C GLN A 101 14.66 -3.01 7.87
N ASP A 102 15.11 -2.34 8.93
CA ASP A 102 14.38 -1.20 9.49
C ASP A 102 14.39 0.02 8.57
N GLU A 103 15.50 0.30 7.90
CA GLU A 103 15.56 1.36 6.88
C GLU A 103 14.70 1.00 5.67
N LEU A 104 14.75 -0.25 5.20
CA LEU A 104 13.93 -0.72 4.10
C LEU A 104 12.43 -0.62 4.44
N ARG A 105 12.04 -0.93 5.68
CA ARG A 105 10.67 -0.74 6.18
C ARG A 105 10.25 0.73 6.19
N GLU A 106 11.11 1.65 6.60
CA GLU A 106 10.84 3.09 6.52
C GLU A 106 10.75 3.57 5.06
N ARG A 107 11.62 3.04 4.19
CA ARG A 107 11.65 3.36 2.76
C ARG A 107 10.50 2.75 1.97
N ALA A 108 9.88 1.68 2.49
CA ALA A 108 8.75 0.99 1.89
C ALA A 108 7.52 1.89 1.76
N THR A 109 7.39 2.90 2.62
CA THR A 109 6.31 3.88 2.62
C THR A 109 6.73 5.15 1.88
N LYS A 110 6.07 5.49 0.77
CA LYS A 110 6.36 6.70 0.01
C LYS A 110 5.09 7.43 -0.41
N TRP A 111 5.24 8.71 -0.68
CA TRP A 111 4.18 9.57 -1.15
C TRP A 111 4.50 10.15 -2.51
N ALA A 112 3.47 10.34 -3.32
CA ALA A 112 3.52 11.14 -4.53
C ALA A 112 2.37 12.16 -4.53
N CYS A 113 2.69 13.44 -4.73
CA CYS A 113 1.71 14.48 -5.03
C CYS A 113 1.66 14.66 -6.54
N LEU A 114 0.57 14.20 -7.15
CA LEU A 114 0.41 14.21 -8.60
C LEU A 114 -0.07 15.60 -9.06
N ARG A 115 0.74 16.26 -9.88
CA ARG A 115 0.44 17.54 -10.54
C ARG A 115 0.78 17.43 -12.03
N TYR A 116 -0.21 17.65 -12.89
CA TYR A 116 -0.10 17.48 -14.35
C TYR A 116 -0.40 18.77 -15.13
N THR A 117 -0.89 19.81 -14.46
CA THR A 117 -1.27 21.09 -15.05
C THR A 117 -0.31 22.19 -14.58
N GLY A 118 -0.24 23.27 -15.37
CA GLY A 118 0.42 24.51 -14.97
C GLY A 118 1.92 24.46 -14.76
N GLY A 119 2.62 23.38 -15.16
CA GLY A 119 4.07 23.23 -14.98
C GLY A 119 4.52 23.16 -13.51
N GLN A 120 3.59 22.87 -12.61
CA GLN A 120 3.88 22.78 -11.17
C GLN A 120 4.65 21.49 -10.88
N THR A 121 5.69 21.59 -10.05
CA THR A 121 6.44 20.42 -9.61
C THR A 121 5.59 19.61 -8.64
N GLY A 122 5.43 18.31 -8.91
CA GLY A 122 4.86 17.38 -7.94
C GLY A 122 5.78 17.18 -6.72
N TYR A 123 5.41 16.23 -5.88
CA TYR A 123 6.23 15.80 -4.74
C TYR A 123 6.42 14.29 -4.81
N GLU A 124 7.62 13.81 -4.51
CA GLU A 124 7.87 12.39 -4.28
C GLU A 124 8.83 12.25 -3.10
N GLY A 125 8.39 11.61 -2.01
CA GLY A 125 9.17 11.59 -0.78
C GLY A 125 8.53 10.90 0.41
N TYR A 126 8.98 11.32 1.60
CA TYR A 126 8.54 10.83 2.91
C TYR A 126 8.03 11.98 3.76
N GLY A 127 7.02 11.71 4.57
CA GLY A 127 6.26 12.75 5.24
C GLY A 127 5.29 13.45 4.28
N PHE A 128 4.37 14.23 4.85
CA PHE A 128 3.37 14.92 4.04
C PHE A 128 4.01 16.00 3.14
N PRO A 129 3.48 16.21 1.92
CA PRO A 129 3.84 17.35 1.10
C PRO A 129 3.28 18.64 1.73
N THR A 130 3.78 19.79 1.30
CA THR A 130 3.24 21.11 1.66
C THR A 130 2.50 21.77 0.50
N THR A 131 2.15 21.00 -0.52
CA THR A 131 1.56 21.47 -1.77
C THR A 131 0.25 20.76 -2.04
N ASP A 132 -0.64 21.42 -2.79
CA ASP A 132 -1.86 20.78 -3.25
C ASP A 132 -1.56 19.75 -4.37
N CYS A 133 -2.34 18.67 -4.40
CA CYS A 133 -2.17 17.53 -5.30
C CYS A 133 -3.38 17.40 -6.22
N GLU A 134 -3.48 18.31 -7.20
CA GLU A 134 -4.64 18.44 -8.12
C GLU A 134 -5.07 17.13 -8.78
N ALA A 135 -4.12 16.24 -9.08
CA ALA A 135 -4.40 14.97 -9.75
C ALA A 135 -4.51 13.81 -8.76
N GLY A 136 -4.19 14.03 -7.49
CA GLY A 136 -4.31 13.09 -6.39
C GLY A 136 -3.08 13.04 -5.49
N PHE A 137 -3.31 12.85 -4.20
CA PHE A 137 -2.27 12.49 -3.24
C PHE A 137 -2.19 10.97 -3.16
N GLN A 138 -1.03 10.40 -3.47
CA GLN A 138 -0.84 8.97 -3.66
C GLN A 138 0.09 8.39 -2.60
N ALA A 139 -0.40 7.41 -1.84
CA ALA A 139 0.39 6.50 -1.02
C ALA A 139 0.96 5.38 -1.88
N ARG A 140 2.19 4.99 -1.57
CA ARG A 140 2.86 3.80 -2.09
C ARG A 140 3.42 3.00 -0.94
N LEU A 141 3.18 1.70 -0.94
CA LEU A 141 3.65 0.78 0.09
C LEU A 141 4.19 -0.49 -0.53
N HIS A 142 5.44 -0.82 -0.25
CA HIS A 142 5.99 -2.14 -0.54
C HIS A 142 5.79 -3.05 0.68
N LEU A 143 5.40 -4.30 0.48
CA LEU A 143 5.48 -5.31 1.55
C LEU A 143 6.76 -6.14 1.43
N PRO A 144 7.21 -6.76 2.54
CA PRO A 144 8.24 -7.79 2.51
C PRO A 144 7.97 -8.85 1.42
N SER A 145 9.03 -9.34 0.78
CA SER A 145 8.94 -10.32 -0.32
C SER A 145 9.81 -11.54 -0.09
N CYS A 146 10.34 -11.70 1.12
CA CYS A 146 11.22 -12.78 1.51
C CYS A 146 10.70 -13.40 2.79
N TRP A 147 10.67 -14.72 2.84
CA TRP A 147 10.11 -15.48 3.96
C TRP A 147 11.14 -16.42 4.55
N ASP A 148 11.06 -16.61 5.87
CA ASP A 148 11.93 -17.51 6.62
C ASP A 148 11.72 -19.00 6.29
N GLY A 149 10.66 -19.32 5.55
CA GLY A 149 10.32 -20.68 5.13
C GLY A 149 9.59 -21.50 6.19
N LYS A 150 9.22 -20.89 7.32
CA LYS A 150 8.70 -21.58 8.49
C LYS A 150 7.46 -20.94 9.10
N ASN A 151 7.51 -19.65 9.41
CA ASN A 151 6.49 -19.01 10.25
C ASN A 151 5.49 -18.23 9.39
N VAL A 152 4.20 -18.53 9.50
CA VAL A 152 3.15 -17.76 8.80
C VAL A 152 2.80 -16.46 9.53
N ASP A 153 3.24 -16.29 10.77
CA ASP A 153 3.09 -15.06 11.52
C ASP A 153 4.18 -15.00 12.61
N SER A 154 4.45 -13.81 13.12
CA SER A 154 5.30 -13.57 14.28
C SER A 154 4.58 -12.64 15.26
N PRO A 155 4.93 -12.60 16.56
CA PRO A 155 4.25 -11.73 17.52
C PRO A 155 4.29 -10.24 17.18
N ASP A 156 5.25 -9.83 16.35
CA ASP A 156 5.40 -8.46 15.84
C ASP A 156 4.92 -8.29 14.39
N HIS A 157 4.37 -9.35 13.76
CA HIS A 157 3.94 -9.42 12.36
C HIS A 157 5.00 -9.01 11.32
N VAL A 158 6.28 -8.97 11.71
CA VAL A 158 7.38 -8.44 10.88
C VAL A 158 8.56 -9.40 10.83
N SER A 159 9.00 -9.97 11.96
CA SER A 159 10.27 -10.70 12.05
C SER A 159 10.38 -12.00 11.26
N HIS A 160 9.27 -12.56 10.77
CA HIS A 160 9.25 -13.78 9.93
C HIS A 160 9.33 -13.49 8.43
N VAL A 161 9.32 -12.22 8.03
CA VAL A 161 9.45 -11.76 6.66
C VAL A 161 10.53 -10.68 6.53
N ALA A 162 11.05 -10.48 5.32
CA ALA A 162 12.05 -9.47 5.02
C ALA A 162 11.81 -8.81 3.65
N TYR A 163 12.26 -7.57 3.52
CA TYR A 163 12.35 -6.85 2.26
C TYR A 163 13.54 -7.36 1.43
N LEU A 164 13.40 -7.25 0.11
CA LEU A 164 14.53 -7.39 -0.81
C LEU A 164 15.57 -6.30 -0.53
N ASP A 165 16.85 -6.59 -0.81
CA ASP A 165 17.96 -5.65 -0.54
C ASP A 165 17.88 -4.31 -1.30
N ARG A 166 17.06 -4.21 -2.36
CA ARG A 166 16.75 -2.96 -3.07
C ARG A 166 15.27 -2.58 -3.03
N LEU A 167 14.51 -3.13 -2.07
CA LEU A 167 13.09 -2.91 -1.84
C LEU A 167 12.17 -3.40 -2.97
N ASP A 168 12.20 -2.75 -4.14
CA ASP A 168 11.38 -3.08 -5.32
C ASP A 168 11.95 -4.29 -6.09
N ASN A 169 13.24 -4.58 -5.90
CA ASN A 169 13.99 -5.63 -6.59
C ASN A 169 15.16 -6.12 -5.72
N GLY A 170 15.94 -7.05 -6.27
CA GLY A 170 17.16 -7.57 -5.65
C GLY A 170 16.96 -8.89 -4.96
N ARG A 171 17.76 -9.16 -3.92
CA ARG A 171 17.87 -10.49 -3.31
C ARG A 171 17.22 -10.55 -1.95
N CYS A 172 16.73 -11.74 -1.63
CA CYS A 172 16.37 -12.07 -0.27
C CYS A 172 17.61 -12.25 0.62
N PRO A 173 17.56 -11.79 1.88
CA PRO A 173 18.63 -12.08 2.83
C PRO A 173 18.67 -13.58 3.14
N SER A 174 19.83 -14.09 3.55
CA SER A 174 20.01 -15.51 3.87
C SER A 174 19.13 -16.00 5.01
N THR A 175 18.64 -15.09 5.87
CA THR A 175 17.70 -15.39 6.95
C THR A 175 16.27 -15.63 6.47
N HIS A 176 15.92 -15.17 5.26
CA HIS A 176 14.59 -15.27 4.67
C HIS A 176 14.68 -15.77 3.22
N PRO A 177 15.12 -17.03 3.00
CA PRO A 177 15.58 -17.48 1.69
C PRO A 177 14.46 -17.76 0.69
N VAL A 178 13.18 -17.73 1.09
CA VAL A 178 12.05 -18.06 0.22
C VAL A 178 11.49 -16.78 -0.41
N PRO A 179 11.65 -16.56 -1.73
CA PRO A 179 11.12 -15.38 -2.40
C PRO A 179 9.62 -15.53 -2.65
N PHE A 180 8.85 -14.53 -2.25
CA PHE A 180 7.44 -14.39 -2.57
C PHE A 180 7.21 -13.52 -3.80
N ILE A 181 6.03 -13.66 -4.40
CA ILE A 181 5.48 -12.64 -5.29
C ILE A 181 5.45 -11.28 -4.58
N HIS A 182 5.90 -10.21 -5.23
CA HIS A 182 6.06 -8.91 -4.58
C HIS A 182 4.72 -8.17 -4.49
N LEU A 183 4.33 -7.76 -3.29
CA LEU A 183 3.15 -6.93 -3.06
C LEU A 183 3.53 -5.46 -3.01
N PHE A 184 2.87 -4.69 -3.86
CA PHE A 184 2.94 -3.23 -3.86
C PHE A 184 1.52 -2.67 -3.79
N TYR A 185 1.26 -1.76 -2.85
CA TYR A 185 -0.02 -1.08 -2.72
C TYR A 185 0.12 0.36 -3.15
N GLU A 186 -0.87 0.83 -3.92
CA GLU A 186 -1.01 2.21 -4.30
C GLU A 186 -2.41 2.68 -3.94
N VAL A 187 -2.51 3.72 -3.11
CA VAL A 187 -3.80 4.32 -2.74
C VAL A 187 -3.75 5.79 -3.12
N THR A 188 -4.80 6.29 -3.77
CA THR A 188 -4.87 7.71 -4.15
C THR A 188 -6.09 8.36 -3.55
N TRP A 189 -5.94 9.56 -2.97
CA TRP A 189 -7.03 10.39 -2.45
C TRP A 189 -7.15 11.68 -3.24
N ASP A 190 -8.39 12.17 -3.38
CA ASP A 190 -8.68 13.49 -3.95
C ASP A 190 -8.58 14.57 -2.87
N VAL A 191 -7.35 14.97 -2.53
CA VAL A 191 -7.12 16.07 -1.58
C VAL A 191 -7.46 17.43 -2.19
N HIS A 192 -7.50 17.52 -3.53
CA HIS A 192 -7.82 18.74 -4.27
C HIS A 192 -9.26 19.21 -4.06
N ASP A 193 -10.18 18.31 -3.71
CA ASP A 193 -11.56 18.65 -3.34
C ASP A 193 -11.67 19.60 -2.12
N PHE A 194 -10.55 19.82 -1.41
CA PHE A 194 -10.44 20.73 -0.27
C PHE A 194 -9.54 21.94 -0.55
N ALA A 195 -9.03 22.10 -1.78
CA ALA A 195 -8.06 23.15 -2.11
C ALA A 195 -8.60 24.58 -1.93
N ASP A 196 -9.92 24.77 -1.86
CA ASP A 196 -10.56 26.06 -1.55
C ASP A 196 -10.57 26.40 -0.05
N ARG A 197 -10.13 25.49 0.83
CA ARG A 197 -10.20 25.61 2.30
C ARG A 197 -8.88 25.84 2.99
N TRP A 198 -7.77 25.83 2.25
CA TRP A 198 -6.42 26.06 2.75
C TRP A 198 -5.54 26.60 1.63
N THR A 199 -4.40 27.17 2.00
CA THR A 199 -3.36 27.57 1.03
C THR A 199 -2.05 26.89 1.37
N GLU A 200 -1.17 26.69 0.39
CA GLU A 200 0.17 26.11 0.64
C GLU A 200 0.96 26.87 1.73
N ALA A 201 0.68 28.18 1.89
CA ALA A 201 1.27 29.01 2.93
C ALA A 201 0.79 28.67 4.36
N ASP A 202 -0.42 28.11 4.51
CA ASP A 202 -0.96 27.64 5.79
C ASP A 202 -0.33 26.30 6.22
N GLY A 203 0.32 25.60 5.30
CA GLY A 203 0.86 24.26 5.49
C GLY A 203 -0.18 23.16 5.27
N TRP A 204 0.28 21.91 5.37
CA TRP A 204 -0.55 20.73 5.08
C TRP A 204 -1.65 20.53 6.14
N PRO A 205 -2.95 20.51 5.75
CA PRO A 205 -4.06 20.48 6.70
C PRO A 205 -4.59 19.06 7.01
N PHE A 206 -4.02 18.02 6.39
CA PHE A 206 -4.51 16.65 6.56
C PHE A 206 -3.70 15.89 7.60
N VAL A 207 -4.40 15.00 8.31
CA VAL A 207 -3.81 14.06 9.26
C VAL A 207 -4.23 12.63 8.92
N TRP A 208 -3.41 11.65 9.29
CA TRP A 208 -3.84 10.25 9.30
C TRP A 208 -4.70 9.93 10.51
N SER A 209 -5.57 8.93 10.36
CA SER A 209 -6.41 8.39 11.45
C SER A 209 -5.60 7.92 12.67
N THR A 210 -4.31 7.59 12.50
CA THR A 210 -3.34 7.31 13.57
C THR A 210 -2.98 8.53 14.42
N GLY A 211 -3.55 9.70 14.15
CA GLY A 211 -3.19 10.97 14.78
C GLY A 211 -1.86 11.53 14.27
N ASP A 212 -1.46 11.18 13.05
CA ASP A 212 -0.21 11.63 12.44
C ASP A 212 -0.43 12.86 11.56
N ALA A 213 0.21 13.97 11.95
CA ALA A 213 0.23 15.21 11.18
C ALA A 213 1.52 15.40 10.36
N THR A 214 2.45 14.44 10.39
CA THR A 214 3.75 14.52 9.72
C THR A 214 3.86 13.60 8.51
N GLY A 215 3.02 12.59 8.39
CA GLY A 215 2.92 11.70 7.23
C GLY A 215 3.94 10.55 7.23
N TYR A 216 4.40 10.12 8.41
CA TYR A 216 5.33 9.01 8.59
C TYR A 216 4.67 7.74 9.12
N SER A 217 3.44 7.82 9.63
CA SER A 217 2.74 6.69 10.25
C SER A 217 2.12 5.69 9.26
N TRP A 218 2.53 5.78 8.00
CA TRP A 218 1.95 4.94 6.97
C TRP A 218 2.31 3.49 7.20
N HIS A 219 1.31 2.62 7.03
CA HIS A 219 1.49 1.19 7.14
C HIS A 219 0.42 0.49 6.32
N GLY A 220 0.63 -0.79 6.09
CA GLY A 220 -0.37 -1.65 5.50
C GLY A 220 -0.14 -3.08 5.92
N ASP A 221 -1.27 -3.74 6.10
CA ASP A 221 -1.35 -5.06 6.67
C ASP A 221 -1.80 -6.01 5.57
N PHE A 222 -1.22 -7.20 5.56
CA PHE A 222 -1.60 -8.26 4.64
C PHE A 222 -1.93 -9.50 5.42
N GLN A 223 -3.08 -10.08 5.11
CA GLN A 223 -3.43 -11.44 5.47
C GLN A 223 -3.73 -12.22 4.21
N ASN A 224 -3.05 -13.35 4.04
CA ASN A 224 -3.27 -14.20 2.89
C ASN A 224 -4.67 -14.82 2.92
N GLY A 225 -5.47 -14.52 1.91
CA GLY A 225 -6.75 -15.19 1.66
C GLY A 225 -6.78 -15.97 0.34
N TRP A 226 -5.65 -16.06 -0.38
CA TRP A 226 -5.59 -16.79 -1.64
C TRP A 226 -5.72 -18.28 -1.38
N ASP A 227 -6.37 -18.98 -2.31
CA ASP A 227 -6.03 -20.38 -2.52
C ASP A 227 -4.57 -20.42 -3.01
N THR A 228 -3.69 -20.97 -2.18
CA THR A 228 -2.25 -21.00 -2.42
C THR A 228 -1.90 -21.68 -3.75
N GLN A 229 -2.64 -22.71 -4.15
CA GLN A 229 -2.39 -23.43 -5.39
C GLN A 229 -2.83 -22.60 -6.61
N VAL A 230 -3.96 -21.90 -6.51
CA VAL A 230 -4.41 -20.97 -7.56
C VAL A 230 -3.39 -19.85 -7.74
N LEU A 231 -2.95 -19.21 -6.65
CA LEU A 231 -1.95 -18.14 -6.72
C LEU A 231 -0.62 -18.65 -7.27
N GLN A 232 -0.16 -19.83 -6.86
CA GLN A 232 1.08 -20.41 -7.39
C GLN A 232 0.95 -20.69 -8.89
N THR A 233 -0.18 -21.23 -9.33
CA THR A 233 -0.45 -21.47 -10.75
C THR A 233 -0.41 -20.16 -11.54
N ALA A 234 -1.00 -19.09 -11.01
CA ALA A 234 -0.96 -17.78 -11.65
C ALA A 234 0.47 -17.21 -11.74
N ILE A 235 1.26 -17.33 -10.66
CA ILE A 235 2.68 -16.94 -10.65
C ILE A 235 3.44 -17.68 -11.77
N ASP A 236 3.25 -18.99 -11.87
CA ASP A 236 4.01 -19.85 -12.78
C ASP A 236 3.61 -19.68 -14.25
N THR A 237 2.37 -19.23 -14.53
CA THR A 237 1.79 -19.30 -15.88
C THR A 237 1.34 -17.97 -16.48
N CYS A 238 1.17 -16.91 -15.69
CA CYS A 238 0.51 -15.67 -16.13
C CYS A 238 1.46 -14.49 -16.35
N ASN A 239 2.71 -14.76 -16.68
CA ASN A 239 3.70 -13.75 -17.09
C ASN A 239 4.56 -14.27 -18.25
N ASN A 240 3.93 -14.89 -19.23
CA ASN A 240 4.62 -15.45 -20.39
C ASN A 240 4.86 -14.34 -21.42
N PRO A 241 6.11 -13.99 -21.76
CA PRO A 241 6.41 -12.95 -22.74
C PRO A 241 5.97 -13.29 -24.17
N ASN A 242 5.56 -14.54 -24.42
CA ASN A 242 5.15 -15.02 -25.74
C ASN A 242 3.63 -14.99 -25.97
N ASP A 243 2.85 -14.50 -25.01
CA ASP A 243 1.41 -14.32 -25.16
C ASP A 243 0.92 -13.06 -24.42
N ASP A 244 -0.39 -12.83 -24.45
CA ASP A 244 -1.02 -11.63 -23.88
C ASP A 244 -0.85 -11.52 -22.36
N THR A 245 -0.50 -12.60 -21.66
CA THR A 245 -0.23 -12.56 -20.21
C THR A 245 1.01 -11.71 -19.90
N GLY A 246 2.06 -11.78 -20.72
CA GLY A 246 3.24 -10.92 -20.59
C GLY A 246 2.98 -9.44 -20.94
N SER A 247 1.82 -9.14 -21.54
CA SER A 247 1.38 -7.77 -21.85
C SER A 247 0.41 -7.19 -20.82
N GLY A 248 0.12 -7.93 -19.73
CA GLY A 248 -0.77 -7.47 -18.67
C GLY A 248 -2.26 -7.59 -18.99
N VAL A 249 -2.64 -8.41 -19.97
CA VAL A 249 -4.05 -8.72 -20.25
C VAL A 249 -4.54 -9.76 -19.24
N ILE A 250 -5.35 -9.34 -18.27
CA ILE A 250 -5.74 -10.19 -17.14
C ILE A 250 -6.59 -11.39 -17.58
N GLU A 251 -7.43 -11.23 -18.60
CA GLU A 251 -8.28 -12.29 -19.14
C GLU A 251 -7.50 -13.40 -19.84
N ALA A 252 -6.24 -13.13 -20.22
CA ALA A 252 -5.36 -14.15 -20.80
C ALA A 252 -4.84 -15.13 -19.72
N CYS A 253 -4.83 -14.72 -18.45
CA CYS A 253 -4.39 -15.56 -17.34
C CYS A 253 -5.47 -16.57 -16.97
N LYS A 254 -5.38 -17.79 -17.52
CA LYS A 254 -6.37 -18.86 -17.31
C LYS A 254 -6.49 -19.36 -15.87
N ALA A 255 -5.50 -19.07 -15.03
CA ALA A 255 -5.55 -19.38 -13.60
C ALA A 255 -6.54 -18.48 -12.84
N LEU A 256 -6.94 -17.34 -13.41
CA LEU A 256 -7.79 -16.32 -12.81
C LEU A 256 -9.06 -16.12 -13.64
N VAL A 257 -10.17 -15.71 -13.00
CA VAL A 257 -11.50 -15.69 -13.65
C VAL A 257 -12.22 -14.35 -13.58
N LEU A 258 -11.90 -13.37 -14.42
CA LEU A 258 -12.66 -12.11 -14.65
C LEU A 258 -13.86 -11.78 -13.70
N GLN A 259 -13.77 -11.07 -12.56
CA GLN A 259 -14.96 -10.75 -11.74
C GLN A 259 -15.51 -9.39 -12.13
N ASP A 260 -16.82 -9.28 -12.21
CA ASP A 260 -17.49 -8.00 -12.45
C ASP A 260 -17.28 -7.02 -11.28
N ASP A 261 -17.23 -5.73 -11.61
CA ASP A 261 -17.04 -4.66 -10.64
C ASP A 261 -18.14 -4.59 -9.59
N ALA A 262 -19.39 -4.87 -9.97
CA ALA A 262 -20.52 -4.87 -9.05
C ALA A 262 -20.39 -5.99 -8.01
N VAL A 263 -19.93 -7.18 -8.43
CA VAL A 263 -19.69 -8.32 -7.53
C VAL A 263 -18.52 -8.00 -6.60
N SER A 264 -17.42 -7.50 -7.15
CA SER A 264 -16.22 -7.15 -6.37
C SER A 264 -16.54 -6.13 -5.25
N LYS A 265 -17.41 -5.15 -5.53
CA LYS A 265 -17.86 -4.14 -4.55
C LYS A 265 -18.72 -4.69 -3.41
N THR A 266 -19.25 -5.91 -3.53
CA THR A 266 -20.01 -6.57 -2.45
C THR A 266 -19.12 -7.34 -1.48
N CYS A 267 -17.88 -7.65 -1.85
CA CYS A 267 -16.91 -8.25 -0.94
C CYS A 267 -16.40 -7.15 0.01
N LYS A 268 -16.94 -7.17 1.24
CA LYS A 268 -16.55 -6.29 2.34
C LYS A 268 -16.34 -7.14 3.58
N ALA A 269 -15.25 -6.90 4.29
CA ALA A 269 -15.09 -7.40 5.64
C ALA A 269 -16.24 -6.90 6.52
N VAL A 270 -16.70 -7.74 7.44
CA VAL A 270 -17.57 -7.27 8.52
C VAL A 270 -16.66 -6.51 9.49
N PRO A 271 -16.94 -5.24 9.82
CA PRO A 271 -16.14 -4.52 10.81
C PRO A 271 -16.14 -5.26 12.14
N GLU A 272 -14.95 -5.55 12.67
CA GLU A 272 -14.84 -6.16 14.01
C GLU A 272 -15.13 -5.14 15.12
N LEU A 273 -14.81 -3.86 14.87
CA LEU A 273 -15.09 -2.76 15.77
C LEU A 273 -16.25 -1.90 15.24
N THR A 274 -17.17 -1.54 16.14
CA THR A 274 -18.25 -0.59 15.83
C THR A 274 -17.89 0.79 16.36
N GLU A 275 -17.45 1.68 15.47
CA GLU A 275 -17.23 3.09 15.79
C GLU A 275 -17.63 4.02 14.64
N THR A 276 -17.76 5.31 14.93
CA THR A 276 -18.15 6.31 13.93
C THR A 276 -16.95 6.71 13.08
N ILE A 277 -16.86 6.17 11.87
CA ILE A 277 -15.74 6.38 10.91
C ILE A 277 -16.11 7.23 9.69
N GLY A 278 -17.24 7.94 9.74
CA GLY A 278 -17.75 8.69 8.60
C GLY A 278 -18.55 9.93 9.00
N GLY A 279 -18.73 10.83 8.03
CA GLY A 279 -19.34 12.14 8.26
C GLY A 279 -18.34 13.15 8.81
N GLN A 280 -18.87 14.14 9.52
CA GLN A 280 -18.08 15.17 10.20
C GLN A 280 -17.79 14.71 11.63
N LEU A 281 -16.55 14.36 11.93
CA LEU A 281 -16.15 13.84 13.25
C LEU A 281 -15.58 14.96 14.11
N THR A 282 -15.79 14.91 15.42
CA THR A 282 -15.18 15.85 16.40
C THR A 282 -13.84 15.34 16.94
N LYS A 283 -13.52 14.06 16.70
CA LYS A 283 -12.28 13.38 17.10
C LYS A 283 -11.94 12.28 16.08
N LEU A 284 -10.67 11.90 16.01
CA LEU A 284 -10.25 10.79 15.15
C LEU A 284 -10.75 9.45 15.73
N PRO A 285 -11.14 8.48 14.87
CA PRO A 285 -11.46 7.11 15.28
C PRO A 285 -10.31 6.42 16.03
N GLY A 286 -10.64 5.38 16.81
CA GLY A 286 -9.65 4.52 17.49
C GLY A 286 -8.87 5.20 18.61
N CYS A 287 -9.43 6.25 19.24
CA CYS A 287 -8.77 7.03 20.29
C CYS A 287 -7.37 7.55 19.90
N ASN A 288 -7.27 8.12 18.69
CA ASN A 288 -6.00 8.60 18.16
C ASN A 288 -5.88 10.14 18.30
N PRO A 289 -5.37 10.70 19.41
CA PRO A 289 -5.06 12.12 19.47
C PRO A 289 -4.01 12.50 18.43
N ILE A 290 -4.11 13.72 17.89
CA ILE A 290 -3.06 14.26 17.05
C ILE A 290 -1.77 14.37 17.88
N GLN A 291 -0.73 13.70 17.42
CA GLN A 291 0.61 13.70 18.01
C GLN A 291 1.60 14.18 16.96
N PRO A 292 2.08 15.43 17.02
CA PRO A 292 2.88 16.04 15.95
C PRO A 292 4.34 15.52 15.90
N GLY A 293 4.75 14.64 16.81
CA GLY A 293 6.12 14.13 16.87
C GLY A 293 7.14 15.14 17.42
N PRO A 294 8.44 15.01 17.08
CA PRO A 294 9.02 14.03 16.16
C PRO A 294 9.16 12.61 16.74
N GLY A 295 8.99 12.46 18.07
CA GLY A 295 9.01 11.14 18.71
C GLY A 295 7.87 10.25 18.25
N ASP A 296 8.06 8.94 18.37
CA ASP A 296 7.00 7.97 18.10
C ASP A 296 5.76 8.24 18.95
N ALA A 297 4.60 8.07 18.33
CA ALA A 297 3.33 8.21 19.00
C ALA A 297 3.18 7.21 20.15
N THR A 298 2.52 7.67 21.20
CA THR A 298 1.95 6.84 22.24
C THR A 298 0.65 6.24 21.72
N LEU A 299 0.48 4.93 21.85
CA LEU A 299 -0.77 4.26 21.54
C LEU A 299 -1.69 4.33 22.76
N TYR A 300 -2.95 4.69 22.53
CA TYR A 300 -3.98 4.76 23.56
C TYR A 300 -4.96 3.60 23.40
N SER A 301 -5.44 3.09 24.52
CA SER A 301 -6.63 2.23 24.56
C SER A 301 -7.88 3.07 24.79
N ASP A 302 -9.05 2.49 24.57
CA ASP A 302 -10.33 3.12 24.90
C ASP A 302 -10.40 3.58 26.37
N GLU A 303 -9.79 2.82 27.28
CA GLU A 303 -9.76 3.13 28.72
C GLU A 303 -8.84 4.31 29.08
N SER A 304 -7.87 4.64 28.22
CA SER A 304 -6.84 5.67 28.47
C SER A 304 -7.01 6.88 27.55
N CYS A 305 -8.20 7.05 26.98
CA CYS A 305 -8.42 8.06 25.97
C CYS A 305 -8.31 9.50 26.51
N PRO A 306 -7.50 10.37 25.90
CA PRO A 306 -7.27 11.72 26.42
C PRO A 306 -8.42 12.71 26.12
N PHE A 307 -9.55 12.25 25.58
CA PHE A 307 -10.72 13.07 25.21
C PHE A 307 -12.04 12.30 25.27
#